data_AF-A0A522JN07-F1
#
_entry.id   AF-A0A522JN07-F1
#
_cell.length_a   1.000
_cell.length_b   1.000
_cell.length_c   1.000
_cell.angle_alpha   90.00
_cell.angle_beta   90.00
_cell.angle_gamma   90.00
#
_symmetry.space_group_name_H-M   'P 1'
#
loop_
_entity.id
_entity.type
_entity.pdbx_description
1 polymer ?
#
loop_
_entity_poly.entity_id
_entity_poly.type
_entity_poly.pdbx_seq_one_letter_code
_entity_poly.pdbx_strand_id
1 'polypeptide(L)'
;MRKPVRIEEALRAALAGKDRGAVQRSVNWDDSQVSRFLSGTQGVVIEKLDTLVSSVGYVLVTRKYLDAVATLGEVGMHCECARQGMGECGSSQGGRA
;
A
#
# COMPACT_ATOMS: atom_id res chain seq x y z
N MET A 1 17.65 -5.02 -7.17
CA MET A 1 16.84 -4.50 -6.05
C MET A 1 15.60 -3.83 -6.63
N ARG A 2 14.37 -4.21 -6.24
CA ARG A 2 13.15 -3.59 -6.77
C ARG A 2 12.99 -2.20 -6.14
N LYS A 3 12.78 -1.16 -6.95
CA LYS A 3 12.61 0.21 -6.44
C LYS A 3 11.33 0.29 -5.58
N PRO A 4 11.37 0.91 -4.39
CA PRO A 4 10.17 1.08 -3.58
C PRO A 4 9.18 1.99 -4.31
N VAL A 5 7.91 1.59 -4.31
CA VAL A 5 6.81 2.37 -4.87
C VAL A 5 6.61 3.62 -4.01
N ARG A 6 6.52 4.79 -4.64
CA ARG A 6 6.35 6.09 -3.97
C ARG A 6 4.99 6.69 -4.26
N ILE A 7 4.40 7.32 -3.24
CA ILE A 7 3.12 8.06 -3.37
C ILE A 7 3.23 9.13 -4.47
N GLU A 8 4.33 9.87 -4.51
CA GLU A 8 4.59 10.89 -5.54
C GLU A 8 4.49 10.32 -6.97
N GLU A 9 5.14 9.19 -7.23
CA GLU A 9 5.17 8.57 -8.55
C GLU A 9 3.77 8.11 -8.98
N ALA A 10 3.01 7.52 -8.05
CA ALA A 10 1.62 7.12 -8.30
C ALA A 10 0.71 8.32 -8.61
N LEU A 11 0.82 9.40 -7.82
CA LEU A 11 0.05 10.63 -8.04
C LEU A 11 0.40 11.30 -9.37
N ARG A 12 1.70 11.39 -9.72
CA ARG A 12 2.13 11.94 -11.02
C ARG A 12 1.56 11.13 -12.18
N ALA A 13 1.64 9.80 -12.11
CA ALA A 13 1.10 8.92 -13.15
C ALA A 13 -0.42 9.10 -13.32
N ALA A 14 -1.17 9.17 -12.22
CA ALA A 14 -2.62 9.34 -12.27
C ALA A 14 -3.04 10.73 -12.79
N LEU A 15 -2.40 11.80 -12.33
CA LEU A 15 -2.71 13.19 -12.72
C LEU A 15 -2.20 13.56 -14.13
N ALA A 16 -1.29 12.79 -14.71
CA ALA A 16 -0.85 12.91 -16.09
C ALA A 16 -1.59 11.96 -17.05
N GLY A 17 -2.33 10.98 -16.51
CA GLY A 17 -2.95 9.91 -17.28
C GLY A 17 -4.46 10.05 -17.44
N LYS A 18 -5.10 8.94 -17.81
CA LYS A 18 -6.55 8.83 -18.02
C LYS A 18 -7.37 9.11 -16.76
N ASP A 19 -6.80 8.89 -15.57
CA ASP A 19 -7.50 9.00 -14.29
C ASP A 19 -7.48 10.44 -13.73
N ARG A 20 -6.80 11.37 -14.41
CA ARG A 20 -6.64 12.77 -14.00
C ARG A 20 -7.94 13.40 -13.55
N GLY A 21 -8.99 13.29 -14.38
CA GLY A 21 -10.29 13.93 -14.10
C GLY A 21 -10.97 13.36 -12.85
N ALA A 22 -10.80 12.06 -12.57
CA ALA A 22 -11.36 11.44 -11.37
C ALA A 22 -10.62 11.92 -10.11
N VAL A 23 -9.29 11.94 -10.16
CA VAL A 23 -8.45 12.46 -9.06
C VAL A 23 -8.78 13.92 -8.79
N GLN A 24 -8.82 14.77 -9.82
CA GLN A 24 -9.17 16.19 -9.73
C GLN A 24 -10.48 16.44 -8.98
N ARG A 25 -11.55 15.73 -9.38
CA ARG A 25 -12.86 15.86 -8.74
C ARG A 25 -12.83 15.41 -7.29
N SER A 26 -12.13 14.32 -6.99
CA SER A 26 -12.05 13.78 -5.61
C SER A 26 -11.46 14.78 -4.62
N VAL A 27 -10.52 15.61 -5.07
CA VAL A 27 -9.84 16.59 -4.21
C VAL A 27 -10.33 18.02 -4.44
N ASN A 28 -11.40 18.20 -5.23
CA ASN A 28 -11.94 19.49 -5.63
C ASN A 28 -10.84 20.45 -6.13
N TRP A 29 -10.09 20.00 -7.13
CA TRP A 29 -9.06 20.79 -7.78
C TRP A 29 -9.42 21.14 -9.22
N ASP A 30 -9.05 22.34 -9.63
CA ASP A 30 -9.04 22.77 -11.02
C ASP A 30 -7.71 22.41 -11.72
N ASP A 31 -7.64 22.64 -13.04
CA ASP A 31 -6.44 22.36 -13.84
C ASP A 31 -5.22 23.19 -13.41
N SER A 32 -5.43 24.42 -12.93
CA SER A 32 -4.35 25.28 -12.44
C SER A 32 -3.74 24.70 -11.16
N GLN A 33 -4.58 24.18 -10.26
CA GLN A 33 -4.15 23.59 -9.00
C GLN A 33 -3.40 22.28 -9.22
N VAL A 34 -3.87 21.44 -10.15
CA VAL A 34 -3.11 20.25 -10.53
C VAL A 34 -1.76 20.62 -11.13
N SER A 35 -1.73 21.61 -12.03
CA SER A 35 -0.47 22.03 -12.67
C SER A 35 0.52 22.54 -11.64
N ARG A 36 0.07 23.35 -10.67
CA ARG A 36 0.89 23.85 -9.56
C ARG A 36 1.34 22.76 -8.60
N PHE A 37 0.48 21.77 -8.32
CA PHE A 37 0.85 20.62 -7.51
C PHE A 37 1.95 19.79 -8.20
N LEU A 38 1.79 19.49 -9.50
CA LEU A 38 2.78 18.72 -10.26
C LEU A 38 4.11 19.44 -10.45
N SER A 39 4.10 20.77 -10.53
CA SER A 39 5.31 21.59 -10.57
C SER A 39 5.93 21.88 -9.19
N GLY A 40 5.28 21.44 -8.10
CA GLY A 40 5.74 21.63 -6.73
C GLY A 40 5.55 23.05 -6.19
N THR A 41 4.79 23.91 -6.88
CA THR A 41 4.51 25.28 -6.43
C THR A 41 3.31 25.40 -5.51
N GLN A 42 2.56 24.30 -5.31
CA GLN A 42 1.44 24.22 -4.37
C GLN A 42 1.60 23.01 -3.44
N GLY A 43 1.40 23.23 -2.13
CA GLY A 43 1.30 22.18 -1.13
C GLY A 43 -0.09 21.53 -1.04
N VAL A 44 -0.22 20.51 -0.20
CA VAL A 44 -1.49 19.82 0.06
C VAL A 44 -1.90 20.09 1.51
N VAL A 45 -3.14 20.51 1.72
CA VAL A 45 -3.71 20.64 3.07
C VAL A 45 -3.95 19.26 3.67
N ILE A 46 -3.72 19.11 4.97
CA ILE A 46 -3.68 17.79 5.64
C ILE A 46 -4.97 16.98 5.43
N GLU A 47 -6.11 17.64 5.34
CA GLU A 47 -7.43 17.05 5.15
C GLU A 47 -7.61 16.40 3.76
N LYS A 48 -6.77 16.75 2.78
CA LYS A 48 -6.82 16.19 1.43
C LYS A 48 -5.89 14.98 1.24
N LEU A 49 -5.03 14.66 2.22
CA LEU A 49 -4.02 13.61 2.08
C LEU A 49 -4.66 12.24 1.87
N ASP A 50 -5.62 11.86 2.72
CA ASP A 50 -6.27 10.55 2.63
C ASP A 50 -7.03 10.38 1.32
N THR A 51 -7.72 11.42 0.86
CA THR A 51 -8.42 11.43 -0.42
C THR A 51 -7.47 11.30 -1.60
N LEU A 52 -6.34 12.01 -1.60
CA LEU A 52 -5.32 11.90 -2.64
C LEU A 52 -4.75 10.48 -2.71
N VAL A 53 -4.31 9.93 -1.57
CA VAL A 53 -3.72 8.59 -1.50
C VAL A 53 -4.73 7.52 -1.92
N SER A 54 -5.98 7.65 -1.49
CA SER A 54 -7.06 6.73 -1.86
C SER A 54 -7.42 6.82 -3.35
N SER A 55 -7.35 8.01 -3.95
CA SER A 55 -7.65 8.22 -5.38
C SER A 55 -6.71 7.45 -6.33
N VAL A 56 -5.52 7.08 -5.84
CA VAL A 56 -4.54 6.26 -6.57
C VAL A 56 -4.48 4.82 -6.08
N GLY A 57 -5.49 4.39 -5.31
CA GLY A 57 -5.68 2.99 -4.91
C GLY A 57 -4.82 2.53 -3.73
N TYR A 58 -4.31 3.45 -2.93
CA TYR A 58 -3.53 3.12 -1.73
C TYR A 58 -4.35 3.35 -0.46
N VAL A 59 -4.02 2.58 0.57
CA VAL A 59 -4.56 2.72 1.93
C VAL A 59 -3.40 2.81 2.92
N LEU A 60 -3.57 3.62 3.96
CA LEU A 60 -2.59 3.73 5.02
C LEU A 60 -2.72 2.56 5.99
N VAL A 61 -1.64 1.80 6.15
CA VAL A 61 -1.54 0.71 7.15
C VAL A 61 -0.28 0.89 7.97
N THR A 62 -0.31 0.43 9.22
CA THR A 62 0.88 0.43 10.06
C THR A 62 1.83 -0.69 9.62
N ARG A 63 3.14 -0.53 9.90
CA ARG A 63 4.12 -1.60 9.66
C ARG A 63 3.74 -2.88 10.40
N LYS A 64 3.33 -2.75 11.67
CA LYS A 64 2.85 -3.87 12.50
C LYS A 64 1.75 -4.69 11.82
N TYR A 65 0.83 -4.04 11.11
CA TYR A 65 -0.21 -4.76 10.35
C TYR A 65 0.40 -5.62 9.23
N LEU A 66 1.29 -5.04 8.42
CA LEU A 66 1.96 -5.77 7.34
C LEU A 66 2.92 -6.85 7.86
N ASP A 67 3.61 -6.60 8.97
CA ASP A 67 4.49 -7.58 9.64
C ASP A 67 3.68 -8.78 10.16
N ALA A 68 2.49 -8.54 10.69
CA ALA A 68 1.57 -9.59 11.11
C ALA A 68 1.10 -10.43 9.90
N VAL A 69 0.75 -9.79 8.79
CA VAL A 69 0.37 -10.49 7.54
C VAL A 69 1.54 -11.33 7.01
N ALA A 70 2.76 -10.79 7.02
CA ALA A 70 3.96 -11.52 6.61
C ALA A 70 4.20 -12.75 7.51
N THR A 71 4.12 -12.57 8.83
CA THR A 71 4.27 -13.67 9.80
C THR A 71 3.23 -14.77 9.56
N LEU A 72 1.96 -14.40 9.38
CA LEU A 72 0.90 -15.36 9.03
C LEU A 72 1.16 -16.10 7.71
N GLY A 73 1.75 -15.40 6.73
CA GLY A 73 2.19 -15.98 5.47
C GLY A 73 3.28 -17.04 5.65
N GLU A 74 4.21 -16.80 6.56
CA GLU A 74 5.31 -17.71 6.88
C GLU A 74 4.86 -18.93 7.70
N VAL A 75 4.04 -18.73 8.75
CA VAL A 75 3.70 -19.79 9.71
C VAL A 75 2.46 -20.61 9.33
N GLY A 76 1.50 -20.02 8.61
CA GLY A 76 0.15 -20.57 8.53
C GLY A 76 -0.44 -20.72 7.12
N MET A 77 -0.30 -19.73 6.25
CA MET A 77 -1.06 -19.71 4.99
C MET A 77 -0.61 -20.76 3.95
N HIS A 78 0.61 -21.30 4.07
CA HIS A 78 1.14 -22.35 3.17
C HIS A 78 1.46 -23.69 3.84
N CYS A 79 1.32 -23.85 5.17
CA CYS A 79 1.69 -25.10 5.85
C CYS A 79 0.62 -26.19 5.59
N GLU A 80 0.97 -27.17 4.75
CA GLU A 80 0.15 -28.35 4.50
C GLU A 80 -0.13 -29.15 5.78
N CYS A 81 0.88 -29.30 6.65
CA CYS A 81 0.75 -30.01 7.93
C CYS A 81 -0.31 -29.37 8.84
N ALA A 82 -0.33 -28.03 8.93
CA ALA A 82 -1.36 -27.32 9.69
C ALA A 82 -2.76 -27.55 9.10
N ARG A 83 -2.91 -27.55 7.77
CA ARG A 83 -4.18 -27.88 7.09
C ARG A 83 -4.63 -29.33 7.29
N GLN A 84 -3.69 -30.24 7.50
CA GLN A 84 -3.93 -31.64 7.81
C GLN A 84 -4.07 -31.90 9.33
N GLY A 85 -4.10 -30.85 10.16
CA GLY A 85 -4.28 -30.97 11.62
C GLY A 85 -3.05 -31.44 12.40
N MET A 86 -1.86 -31.41 11.78
CA MET A 86 -0.60 -31.91 12.33
C MET A 86 0.24 -30.83 13.06
N GLY A 87 -0.28 -29.60 13.18
CA GLY A 87 0.41 -28.46 13.81
C GLY A 87 1.28 -27.63 12.83
N GLU A 88 1.89 -26.57 13.35
CA GLU A 88 2.76 -25.67 12.57
C GLU A 88 4.06 -26.37 12.16
N CYS A 89 4.48 -26.13 10.92
CA CYS A 89 5.68 -26.69 10.29
C CYS A 89 6.97 -26.05 10.87
N GLY A 90 7.19 -26.13 12.18
CA GLY A 90 8.21 -25.34 12.86
C GLY A 90 8.57 -25.87 14.24
N SER A 91 8.98 -27.14 14.34
CA SER A 91 9.61 -27.69 15.55
C SER A 91 10.52 -28.85 15.19
N SER A 92 11.68 -28.56 14.59
CA SER A 92 12.77 -29.52 14.60
C SER A 92 13.60 -29.33 15.87
N GLN A 93 13.15 -29.92 16.98
CA GLN A 93 14.09 -30.53 17.92
C GLN A 93 13.75 -32.02 18.00
N GLY A 94 14.58 -32.81 17.32
CA GLY A 94 14.54 -34.25 17.39
C GLY A 94 15.09 -34.76 18.72
N GLY A 95 14.42 -35.77 19.25
CA GLY A 95 14.89 -36.63 20.34
C GLY A 95 13.88 -37.76 20.52
N ARG A 96 14.21 -38.95 20.02
CA ARG A 96 13.40 -40.18 20.11
C ARG A 96 13.23 -40.61 21.58
N ALA A 97 12.45 -41.67 21.77
CA ALA A 97 12.73 -42.68 22.80
C ALA A 97 14.23 -42.84 23.12
#